data_AF-F5A489-F1
#
_entry.id   AF-F5A489-F1
#
_cell.length_a   1.000
_cell.length_b   1.000
_cell.length_c   1.000
_cell.angle_alpha   90.00
_cell.angle_beta   90.00
_cell.angle_gamma   90.00
#
_symmetry.space_group_name_H-M   'P 1'
#
loop_
_entity.id
_entity.type
_entity.pdbx_description
1 polymer ?
#
loop_
_entity_poly.entity_id
_entity_poly.type
_entity_poly.pdbx_seq_one_letter_code
_entity_poly.pdbx_strand_id
1 'polypeptide(L)'
;GGVGKTTVAKVIFNKYQDMFEGKSFLQNMRERKLVKLQEQLLFDILKPANTKVSSVDQGIEEIEKRLGSRRVLVIVDDIDHMEQLEALAIKCNSFGAGSRIIITTRDEHLLKILEVVEIYSLPAMSIEKALQLLSWHAFRKNYPNEGYFELARKAADYCGGVPLA
;
A
#
# COMPACT_ATOMS: atom_id res chain seq x y z
N GLY A 1 11.16 -6.70 5.59
CA GLY A 1 9.70 -6.89 5.41
C GLY A 1 8.99 -6.76 6.75
N GLY A 2 7.66 -6.82 6.82
CA GLY A 2 6.93 -6.95 8.09
C GLY A 2 6.72 -5.70 8.97
N VAL A 3 7.33 -4.55 8.62
CA VAL A 3 7.26 -3.28 9.40
C VAL A 3 5.91 -2.54 9.33
N GLY A 4 4.93 -3.06 8.58
CA GLY A 4 3.57 -2.48 8.55
C GLY A 4 3.28 -1.46 7.44
N LYS A 5 4.02 -1.47 6.32
CA LYS A 5 3.75 -0.60 5.15
C LYS A 5 2.30 -0.67 4.67
N THR A 6 1.81 -1.87 4.39
CA THR A 6 0.41 -2.12 3.97
C THR A 6 -0.59 -1.59 4.99
N THR A 7 -0.30 -1.76 6.30
CA THR A 7 -1.15 -1.26 7.39
C THR A 7 -1.23 0.26 7.38
N VAL A 8 -0.10 0.95 7.27
CA VAL A 8 -0.05 2.42 7.20
C VAL A 8 -0.78 2.92 5.95
N ALA A 9 -0.53 2.32 4.78
CA ALA A 9 -1.21 2.68 3.53
C ALA A 9 -2.73 2.50 3.65
N LYS A 10 -3.19 1.44 4.33
CA LYS A 10 -4.62 1.21 4.61
C LYS A 10 -5.24 2.25 5.52
N VAL A 11 -4.53 2.68 6.56
CA VAL A 11 -4.99 3.78 7.42
C VAL A 11 -5.11 5.09 6.64
N ILE A 12 -4.12 5.41 5.80
CA ILE A 12 -4.15 6.60 4.94
C ILE A 12 -5.32 6.53 3.97
N PHE A 13 -5.48 5.41 3.26
CA PHE A 13 -6.59 5.20 2.34
C PHE A 13 -7.93 5.42 3.04
N ASN A 14 -8.17 4.71 4.14
CA ASN A 14 -9.43 4.80 4.87
C ASN A 14 -9.74 6.23 5.34
N LYS A 15 -8.71 6.99 5.76
CA LYS A 15 -8.86 8.34 6.29
C LYS A 15 -9.15 9.39 5.21
N TYR A 16 -8.52 9.28 4.03
CA TYR A 16 -8.53 10.36 3.04
C TYR A 16 -9.29 10.03 1.76
N GLN A 17 -9.71 8.78 1.56
CA GLN A 17 -10.32 8.32 0.31
C GLN A 17 -11.53 9.14 -0.17
N ASP A 18 -12.34 9.69 0.74
CA ASP A 18 -13.55 10.44 0.40
C ASP A 18 -13.26 11.89 -0.01
N MET A 19 -11.99 12.32 0.07
CA MET A 19 -11.53 13.61 -0.46
C MET A 19 -11.20 13.57 -1.96
N PHE A 20 -11.39 12.43 -2.63
CA PHE A 20 -11.02 12.24 -4.05
C PHE A 20 -12.24 11.79 -4.85
N GLU A 21 -12.25 12.08 -6.15
CA GLU A 21 -13.34 11.67 -7.05
C GLU A 21 -13.30 10.17 -7.31
N GLY A 22 -12.10 9.60 -7.37
CA GLY A 22 -11.84 8.19 -7.56
C GLY A 22 -10.85 7.66 -6.52
N LYS A 23 -11.00 6.40 -6.17
CA LYS A 23 -10.15 5.74 -5.17
C LYS A 23 -9.95 4.28 -5.54
N SER A 24 -8.74 3.76 -5.38
CA SER A 24 -8.47 2.33 -5.51
C SER A 24 -7.34 1.90 -4.59
N PHE A 25 -7.46 0.70 -4.04
CA PHE A 25 -6.38 0.06 -3.31
C PHE A 25 -6.06 -1.26 -3.99
N LEU A 26 -4.96 -1.25 -4.72
CA LEU A 26 -4.41 -2.40 -5.43
C LEU A 26 -3.47 -3.17 -4.50
N GLN A 27 -4.00 -4.23 -3.89
CA GLN A 27 -3.27 -5.10 -2.95
C GLN A 27 -2.63 -6.30 -3.66
N ASN A 28 -1.52 -6.79 -3.06
CA ASN A 28 -0.83 -8.01 -3.44
C ASN A 28 -0.43 -8.05 -4.92
N MET A 29 0.23 -6.99 -5.39
CA MET A 29 0.61 -6.81 -6.80
C MET A 29 1.37 -8.02 -7.37
N ARG A 30 2.23 -8.63 -6.55
CA ARG A 30 3.08 -9.79 -6.91
C ARG A 30 2.30 -11.04 -7.31
N GLU A 31 1.07 -11.20 -6.84
CA GLU A 31 0.29 -12.42 -7.02
C GLU A 31 -0.81 -12.27 -8.09
N ARG A 32 -0.94 -11.08 -8.69
CA ARG A 32 -2.09 -10.74 -9.53
C ARG A 32 -1.69 -10.47 -10.97
N LYS A 33 -2.54 -10.95 -11.89
CA LYS A 33 -2.41 -10.66 -13.33
C LYS A 33 -2.62 -9.17 -13.58
N LEU A 34 -1.75 -8.55 -14.36
CA LEU A 34 -1.79 -7.12 -14.70
C LEU A 34 -3.15 -6.65 -15.22
N VAL A 35 -3.74 -7.42 -16.16
CA VAL A 35 -5.09 -7.14 -16.68
C VAL A 35 -6.14 -7.04 -15.56
N LYS A 36 -6.07 -7.91 -14.54
CA LYS A 36 -7.02 -7.86 -13.42
C LYS A 36 -6.83 -6.64 -12.52
N LEU A 37 -5.61 -6.13 -12.44
CA LEU A 37 -5.30 -4.90 -11.70
C LEU A 37 -5.81 -3.67 -12.47
N GLN A 38 -5.67 -3.65 -13.78
CA GLN A 38 -6.24 -2.60 -14.64
C GLN A 38 -7.77 -2.57 -14.58
N GLU A 39 -8.42 -3.73 -14.71
CA GLU A 39 -9.88 -3.85 -14.56
C GLU A 39 -10.35 -3.34 -13.20
N GLN A 40 -9.64 -3.70 -12.12
CA GLN A 40 -9.97 -3.23 -10.79
C GLN A 40 -9.79 -1.71 -10.67
N LEU A 41 -8.66 -1.17 -11.11
CA LEU A 41 -8.40 0.27 -11.03
C LEU A 41 -9.49 1.07 -11.75
N LEU A 42 -9.84 0.64 -12.97
CA LEU A 42 -10.93 1.22 -13.75
C LEU A 42 -12.27 1.09 -13.02
N PHE A 43 -12.59 -0.09 -12.49
CA PHE A 43 -13.85 -0.35 -11.79
C PHE A 43 -14.01 0.48 -10.51
N ASP A 44 -12.97 0.52 -9.68
CA ASP A 44 -13.00 1.23 -8.40
C ASP A 44 -13.20 2.75 -8.61
N ILE A 45 -12.59 3.32 -9.65
CA ILE A 45 -12.65 4.76 -9.94
C ILE A 45 -13.88 5.14 -10.77
N LEU A 46 -14.25 4.35 -11.78
CA LEU A 46 -15.34 4.68 -12.70
C LEU A 46 -16.69 4.11 -12.27
N LYS A 47 -16.73 3.32 -11.19
CA LYS A 47 -17.93 2.59 -10.70
C LYS A 47 -18.38 1.56 -11.78
N PRO A 48 -19.58 0.93 -11.75
CA PRO A 48 -19.93 -0.18 -12.65
C PRO A 48 -20.22 0.26 -14.10
N ALA A 49 -19.30 1.02 -14.69
CA ALA A 49 -19.16 1.21 -16.12
C ALA A 49 -18.42 0.01 -16.75
N ASN A 50 -18.44 -0.09 -18.08
CA ASN A 50 -17.65 -1.09 -18.79
C ASN A 50 -16.16 -0.87 -18.49
N THR A 51 -15.55 -1.83 -17.78
CA THR A 51 -14.20 -1.78 -17.20
C THR A 51 -13.38 -3.02 -17.58
N LYS A 52 -13.94 -3.88 -18.45
CA LYS A 52 -13.24 -5.05 -18.98
C LYS A 52 -12.18 -4.61 -19.98
N VAL A 53 -11.00 -5.22 -19.86
CA VAL A 53 -9.87 -5.02 -20.77
C VAL A 53 -9.38 -6.38 -21.26
N SER A 54 -9.08 -6.47 -22.56
CA SER A 54 -8.71 -7.72 -23.23
C SER A 54 -7.21 -7.98 -23.27
N SER A 55 -6.40 -6.94 -23.09
CA SER A 55 -4.93 -6.99 -23.03
C SER A 55 -4.38 -5.90 -22.11
N VAL A 56 -3.10 -6.02 -21.75
CA VAL A 56 -2.40 -5.01 -20.95
C VAL A 56 -2.35 -3.68 -21.70
N ASP A 57 -1.99 -3.68 -22.99
CA ASP A 57 -1.90 -2.45 -23.79
C ASP A 57 -3.24 -1.71 -23.86
N GLN A 58 -4.34 -2.45 -24.11
CA GLN A 58 -5.67 -1.86 -24.09
C GLN A 58 -6.00 -1.27 -22.72
N GLY A 59 -5.60 -1.93 -21.63
CA GLY A 59 -5.83 -1.41 -20.29
C GLY A 59 -5.05 -0.13 -19.99
N ILE A 60 -3.83 0.00 -20.51
CA ILE A 60 -3.04 1.25 -20.41
C ILE A 60 -3.81 2.38 -21.11
N GLU A 61 -4.22 2.17 -22.37
CA GLU A 61 -4.96 3.17 -23.14
C GLU A 61 -6.26 3.59 -22.44
N GLU A 62 -7.02 2.64 -21.91
CA GLU A 62 -8.27 2.91 -21.18
C GLU A 62 -8.03 3.71 -19.90
N ILE A 63 -6.96 3.40 -19.15
CA ILE A 63 -6.59 4.15 -17.94
C ILE A 63 -6.22 5.58 -18.31
N GLU A 64 -5.30 5.79 -19.25
CA GLU A 64 -4.86 7.13 -19.65
C GLU A 64 -6.03 7.98 -20.14
N LYS A 65 -6.85 7.42 -21.03
CA LYS A 65 -7.99 8.13 -21.64
C LYS A 65 -9.06 8.50 -20.63
N ARG A 66 -9.37 7.63 -19.68
CA ARG A 66 -10.57 7.78 -18.81
C ARG A 66 -10.24 8.29 -17.43
N LEU A 67 -9.03 8.06 -16.94
CA LEU A 67 -8.57 8.47 -15.61
C LEU A 67 -7.62 9.67 -15.66
N GLY A 68 -7.06 10.03 -16.83
CA GLY A 68 -6.04 11.07 -16.97
C GLY A 68 -6.43 12.46 -16.45
N SER A 69 -7.72 12.79 -16.39
CA SER A 69 -8.22 14.07 -15.83
C SER A 69 -8.91 13.93 -14.47
N ARG A 70 -8.98 12.73 -13.92
CA ARG A 70 -9.67 12.45 -12.64
C ARG A 70 -8.74 12.73 -11.46
N ARG A 71 -9.27 13.40 -10.44
CA ARG A 71 -8.56 13.54 -9.16
C ARG A 71 -8.72 12.27 -8.32
N VAL A 72 -7.68 11.46 -8.21
CA VAL A 72 -7.75 10.10 -7.62
C VAL A 72 -6.81 9.90 -6.43
N LEU A 73 -7.20 8.99 -5.52
CA LEU A 73 -6.31 8.39 -4.52
C LEU A 73 -6.06 6.92 -4.87
N VAL A 74 -4.83 6.56 -5.25
CA VAL A 74 -4.48 5.19 -5.59
C VAL A 74 -3.38 4.69 -4.67
N ILE A 75 -3.64 3.58 -3.96
CA ILE A 75 -2.60 2.84 -3.26
C ILE A 75 -2.18 1.67 -4.14
N VAL A 76 -0.88 1.55 -4.40
CA VAL A 76 -0.29 0.41 -5.09
C VAL A 76 0.65 -0.29 -4.11
N ASP A 77 0.22 -1.45 -3.61
CA ASP A 77 0.87 -2.11 -2.49
C ASP A 77 1.74 -3.28 -2.94
N ASP A 78 2.97 -3.30 -2.40
CA ASP A 78 3.93 -4.39 -2.50
C ASP A 78 4.43 -4.63 -3.93
N ILE A 79 4.87 -3.55 -4.60
CA ILE A 79 5.49 -3.58 -5.94
C ILE A 79 6.91 -4.13 -5.86
N ASP A 80 7.28 -4.97 -6.81
CA ASP A 80 8.64 -5.51 -7.01
C ASP A 80 9.21 -5.28 -8.42
N HIS A 81 8.40 -4.89 -9.40
CA HIS A 81 8.84 -4.66 -10.78
C HIS A 81 8.21 -3.41 -11.40
N MET A 82 8.97 -2.71 -12.25
CA MET A 82 8.51 -1.49 -12.94
C MET A 82 7.34 -1.75 -13.90
N GLU A 83 7.32 -2.92 -14.55
CA GLU A 83 6.25 -3.34 -15.47
C GLU A 83 4.86 -3.28 -14.81
N GLN A 84 4.78 -3.49 -13.49
CA GLN A 84 3.51 -3.39 -12.74
C GLN A 84 2.95 -1.96 -12.73
N LEU A 85 3.82 -0.95 -12.68
CA LEU A 85 3.42 0.46 -12.70
C LEU A 85 3.14 0.94 -14.12
N GLU A 86 3.95 0.52 -15.08
CA GLU A 86 3.74 0.80 -16.51
C GLU A 86 2.39 0.25 -16.98
N ALA A 87 2.06 -0.97 -16.58
CA ALA A 87 0.75 -1.58 -16.86
C ALA A 87 -0.42 -0.80 -16.25
N LEU A 88 -0.21 -0.04 -15.17
CA LEU A 88 -1.24 0.81 -14.58
C LEU A 88 -1.24 2.25 -15.12
N ALA A 89 -0.41 2.53 -16.13
CA ALA A 89 -0.15 3.85 -16.67
C ALA A 89 0.25 4.88 -15.59
N ILE A 90 0.91 4.42 -14.52
CA ILE A 90 1.32 5.28 -13.41
C ILE A 90 2.66 5.93 -13.75
N LYS A 91 2.63 7.23 -14.02
CA LYS A 91 3.78 8.11 -14.29
C LYS A 91 3.54 9.47 -13.66
N CYS A 92 4.56 10.34 -13.61
CA CYS A 92 4.36 11.71 -13.15
C CYS A 92 3.24 12.39 -13.96
N ASN A 93 2.26 12.96 -13.26
CA ASN A 93 1.08 13.62 -13.85
C ASN A 93 0.17 12.71 -14.71
N SER A 94 0.14 11.40 -14.47
CA SER A 94 -0.74 10.46 -15.20
C SER A 94 -2.22 10.60 -14.90
N PHE A 95 -2.58 11.34 -13.85
CA PHE A 95 -3.96 11.57 -13.42
C PHE A 95 -4.22 13.07 -13.23
N GLY A 96 -5.48 13.42 -12.99
CA GLY A 96 -5.91 14.80 -12.82
C GLY A 96 -5.22 15.51 -11.66
N ALA A 97 -5.21 16.84 -11.73
CA ALA A 97 -4.59 17.68 -10.72
C ALA A 97 -5.13 17.39 -9.31
N GLY A 98 -4.23 17.39 -8.33
CA GLY A 98 -4.57 17.06 -6.93
C GLY A 98 -4.64 15.56 -6.63
N SER A 99 -4.38 14.68 -7.60
CA SER A 99 -4.25 13.24 -7.36
C SER A 99 -3.11 12.90 -6.40
N ARG A 100 -3.24 11.76 -5.74
CA ARG A 100 -2.22 11.18 -4.86
C ARG A 100 -2.09 9.69 -5.15
N ILE A 101 -0.87 9.27 -5.51
CA ILE A 101 -0.51 7.86 -5.70
C ILE A 101 0.48 7.53 -4.59
N ILE A 102 0.21 6.47 -3.84
CA ILE A 102 1.09 5.99 -2.77
C ILE A 102 1.51 4.58 -3.13
N ILE A 103 2.82 4.40 -3.23
CA ILE A 103 3.44 3.12 -3.56
C ILE A 103 4.05 2.55 -2.29
N THR A 104 3.82 1.27 -2.02
CA THR A 104 4.58 0.55 -1.02
C THR A 104 5.48 -0.47 -1.72
N THR A 105 6.74 -0.53 -1.30
CA THR A 105 7.70 -1.52 -1.80
C THR A 105 8.70 -1.90 -0.72
N ARG A 106 9.39 -3.02 -0.92
CA ARG A 106 10.55 -3.43 -0.12
C ARG A 106 11.86 -2.96 -0.74
N ASP A 107 11.84 -2.54 -2.00
CA ASP A 107 13.01 -2.13 -2.75
C ASP A 107 13.04 -0.61 -2.94
N GLU A 108 13.96 0.05 -2.26
CA GLU A 108 14.15 1.50 -2.38
C GLU A 108 14.72 1.90 -3.75
N HIS A 109 15.43 1.01 -4.44
CA HIS A 109 15.99 1.31 -5.77
C HIS A 109 14.89 1.53 -6.80
N LEU A 110 13.79 0.77 -6.72
CA LEU A 110 12.62 0.94 -7.57
C LEU A 110 12.03 2.36 -7.44
N LEU A 111 12.00 2.93 -6.22
CA LEU A 111 11.52 4.29 -5.99
C LEU A 111 12.44 5.36 -6.59
N LYS A 112 13.75 5.11 -6.61
CA LYS A 112 14.73 6.02 -7.23
C LYS A 112 14.59 6.06 -8.75
N ILE A 113 14.34 4.90 -9.38
CA ILE A 113 14.11 4.80 -10.82
C ILE A 113 12.82 5.52 -11.23
N LEU A 114 11.79 5.46 -10.39
CA LEU A 114 10.50 6.12 -10.63
C LEU A 114 10.53 7.64 -10.46
N GLU A 115 11.62 8.20 -9.91
CA GLU A 115 11.73 9.63 -9.58
C GLU A 115 10.53 10.14 -8.76
N VAL A 116 10.13 9.37 -7.75
CA VAL A 116 8.97 9.73 -6.91
C VAL A 116 9.22 11.05 -6.17
N VAL A 117 8.14 11.79 -5.91
CA VAL A 117 8.19 13.11 -5.25
C VAL A 117 8.74 13.03 -3.83
N GLU A 118 8.39 11.97 -3.08
CA GLU A 118 8.80 11.80 -1.69
C GLU A 118 8.91 10.32 -1.34
N ILE A 119 9.93 9.97 -0.55
CA ILE A 119 10.17 8.61 -0.05
C ILE A 119 10.11 8.64 1.47
N TYR A 120 9.29 7.76 2.05
CA TYR A 120 9.20 7.58 3.50
C TYR A 120 9.57 6.15 3.90
N SER A 121 10.68 6.01 4.62
CA SER A 121 11.11 4.75 5.19
C SER A 121 10.43 4.53 6.55
N LEU A 122 9.65 3.46 6.68
CA LEU A 122 9.00 3.11 7.94
C LEU A 122 10.02 2.56 8.94
N PRO A 123 10.23 3.23 10.10
CA PRO A 123 11.11 2.71 11.13
C PRO A 123 10.48 1.49 11.82
N ALA A 124 11.32 0.69 12.48
CA ALA A 124 10.86 -0.30 13.43
C ALA A 124 10.12 0.37 14.60
N MET A 125 9.22 -0.37 15.25
CA MET A 125 8.55 0.11 16.45
C MET A 125 9.52 0.19 17.61
N SER A 126 9.27 1.10 18.55
CA SER A 126 9.98 1.08 19.83
C SER A 126 9.66 -0.20 20.60
N ILE A 127 10.55 -0.59 21.52
CA ILE A 127 10.37 -1.80 22.34
C ILE A 127 9.08 -1.71 23.16
N GLU A 128 8.69 -0.52 23.64
CA GLU A 128 7.44 -0.32 24.38
C GLU A 128 6.22 -0.62 23.51
N LYS A 129 6.22 -0.16 22.25
CA LYS A 129 5.14 -0.45 21.30
C LYS A 129 5.12 -1.91 20.88
N ALA A 130 6.28 -2.52 20.69
CA ALA A 130 6.39 -3.95 20.39
C ALA A 130 5.86 -4.80 21.54
N LEU A 131 6.18 -4.44 22.79
CA LEU A 131 5.66 -5.11 23.97
C LEU A 131 4.15 -4.95 24.10
N GLN A 132 3.63 -3.75 23.84
CA GLN A 132 2.19 -3.49 23.82
C GLN A 132 1.48 -4.32 22.75
N LEU A 133 2.04 -4.39 21.54
CA LEU A 133 1.51 -5.20 20.45
C LEU A 133 1.50 -6.68 20.83
N LEU A 134 2.64 -7.22 21.27
CA LEU A 134 2.75 -8.60 21.74
C LEU A 134 1.69 -8.89 22.82
N SER A 135 1.51 -7.94 23.74
CA SER A 135 0.54 -8.09 24.82
C SER A 135 -0.90 -8.12 24.32
N TRP A 136 -1.27 -7.30 23.34
CA TRP A 136 -2.61 -7.36 22.74
C TRP A 136 -2.87 -8.71 22.09
N HIS A 137 -1.86 -9.30 21.44
CA HIS A 137 -2.00 -10.60 20.78
C HIS A 137 -2.02 -11.77 21.77
N ALA A 138 -1.11 -11.81 22.74
CA ALA A 138 -0.95 -12.92 23.66
C ALA A 138 -1.89 -12.86 24.88
N PHE A 139 -2.15 -11.67 25.42
CA PHE A 139 -2.87 -11.48 26.68
C PHE A 139 -4.19 -10.71 26.54
N ARG A 140 -4.53 -10.22 25.34
CA ARG A 140 -5.75 -9.42 25.07
C ARG A 140 -5.85 -8.12 25.87
N LYS A 141 -4.70 -7.57 26.28
CA LYS A 141 -4.58 -6.30 27.01
C LYS A 141 -3.32 -5.55 26.59
N ASN A 142 -3.22 -4.27 26.94
CA ASN A 142 -2.12 -3.41 26.52
C ASN A 142 -0.79 -3.64 27.27
N TYR A 143 -0.77 -4.51 28.27
CA TYR A 143 0.44 -4.82 29.05
C TYR A 143 0.46 -6.28 29.52
N PRO A 144 1.62 -6.97 29.55
CA PRO A 144 1.71 -8.36 29.98
C PRO A 144 1.14 -8.60 31.39
N ASN A 145 0.81 -9.86 31.69
CA ASN A 145 0.60 -10.28 33.09
C ASN A 145 1.92 -10.14 33.86
N GLU A 146 1.86 -9.78 35.15
CA GLU A 146 3.06 -9.47 35.96
C GLU A 146 4.13 -10.57 35.89
N GLY A 147 3.74 -11.84 36.04
CA GLY A 147 4.66 -12.98 35.95
C GLY A 147 5.27 -13.25 34.57
N TYR A 148 4.78 -12.58 33.52
CA TYR A 148 5.25 -12.76 32.14
C TYR A 148 5.98 -11.52 31.59
N PHE A 149 6.08 -10.44 32.37
CA PHE A 149 6.63 -9.17 31.89
C PHE A 149 8.05 -9.33 31.33
N GLU A 150 8.95 -9.94 32.09
CA GLU A 150 10.36 -10.11 31.66
C GLU A 150 10.49 -11.02 30.43
N LEU A 151 9.66 -12.07 30.33
CA LEU A 151 9.63 -12.96 29.17
C LEU A 151 9.11 -12.23 27.92
N ALA A 152 8.02 -11.48 28.07
CA ALA A 152 7.42 -10.70 26.99
C ALA A 152 8.38 -9.60 26.50
N ARG A 153 9.11 -8.96 27.42
CA ARG A 153 10.14 -7.96 27.08
C ARG A 153 11.27 -8.58 26.27
N LYS A 154 11.82 -9.72 26.71
CA LYS A 154 12.87 -10.44 25.96
C LYS A 154 12.40 -10.88 24.57
N ALA A 155 11.17 -11.36 24.47
CA ALA A 155 10.58 -11.72 23.17
C ALA A 155 10.42 -10.50 22.25
N ALA A 156 9.92 -9.37 22.77
CA ALA A 156 9.78 -8.14 22.00
C ALA A 156 11.12 -7.57 21.53
N ASP A 157 12.16 -7.64 22.39
CA ASP A 157 13.53 -7.23 22.06
C ASP A 157 14.13 -8.12 20.97
N TYR A 158 13.95 -9.45 21.09
CA TYR A 158 14.38 -10.41 20.08
C TYR A 158 13.74 -10.17 18.70
N CYS A 159 12.46 -9.78 18.64
CA CYS A 159 11.78 -9.44 17.39
C CYS A 159 12.21 -8.08 16.79
N GLY A 160 13.04 -7.29 17.50
CA GLY A 160 13.64 -6.06 16.98
C GLY A 160 12.63 -4.98 16.57
N GLY A 161 11.45 -4.96 17.19
CA GLY A 161 10.40 -3.98 16.86
C GLY A 161 9.69 -4.21 15.52
N VAL A 162 9.85 -5.38 14.90
CA VAL A 162 9.12 -5.76 13.67
C VAL A 162 7.72 -6.30 14.06
N PRO A 163 6.61 -5.64 13.69
CA PRO A 163 5.26 -6.05 14.07
C PRO A 163 4.84 -7.46 13.67
N LEU A 164 5.38 -7.99 12.57
CA LEU A 164 5.01 -9.29 12.03
C LEU A 164 5.78 -10.47 12.66
N ALA A 165 6.95 -10.21 13.23
CA ALA A 165 7.85 -11.23 13.78
C ALA A 165 7.30 -11.77 15.12
#